data_AF-A0A9P3GHU4-F1
#
_entry.id   AF-A0A9P3GHU4-F1
#
_cell.length_a   1.000
_cell.length_b   1.000
_cell.length_c   1.000
_cell.angle_alpha   90.00
_cell.angle_beta   90.00
_cell.angle_gamma   90.00
#
_symmetry.space_group_name_H-M   'P 1'
#
loop_
_entity.id
_entity.type
_entity.pdbx_description
1 polymer ?
#
loop_
_entity_poly.entity_id
_entity_poly.type
_entity_poly.pdbx_seq_one_letter_code
_entity_poly.pdbx_strand_id
1 'polypeptide(L)'
;MPDHSEDTDVLLALLSSLLNKPENDQSVLLDALVEANGDVECAASLLNARSSYKPPPKTTGVKRKRNGGLDGWLGADTSSKTRTTRATTPTPESSRSPSAEEQQHDSDSSSRQERASTESPSKKPKAVSQDEFMALLRPPNSSDSKPAGPPKFPPLTLTTPAMVAKHTPCTMHLSVLPPELASRLFYTMIDESESWQRNKWWLFDRVVESPHRTSFYARNASDADPDGMRAAAQYWYNGRQTEPPKAFPAAMAEACAYVERVVNAEMRKRARFPLEWGGDPAPGATPGAADELIVWRANVAASNRYEGSQESVGFHTDQLTNIGPFATIASLSLGTTRLFRMREVIPAEEKSERSARTYNVPLSHNSLCIMHASCQETFKHCVPPQRVIDPFRPSIPPPGTDPREPIPAFNTRINITFRFYRPDFHPSTTPKCKCNIPCILRPDMKNRYVLPEPDEGDRSAEGKSSEQKVNAGVTTKYWWTCYAGAQNDGKGCNFWKVMDAKAEGRGPFAGDVA
;
A
#
# COMPACT_ATOMS: atom_id res chain seq x y z
N MET A 1 2.39 1.52 22.74
CA MET A 1 1.52 1.65 21.56
C MET A 1 1.46 0.31 20.85
N PRO A 2 0.31 -0.38 20.86
CA PRO A 2 0.09 -1.60 20.10
C PRO A 2 0.20 -1.37 18.58
N ASP A 3 0.53 -2.44 17.84
CA ASP A 3 0.72 -2.40 16.39
C ASP A 3 -0.63 -2.58 15.68
N HIS A 4 -1.41 -1.51 15.53
CA HIS A 4 -2.72 -1.52 14.85
C HIS A 4 -2.57 -1.65 13.31
N SER A 5 -1.82 -2.64 12.83
CA SER A 5 -1.61 -2.92 11.41
C SER A 5 -1.76 -4.40 11.03
N GLU A 6 -2.32 -5.21 11.92
CA GLU A 6 -2.69 -6.60 11.61
C GLU A 6 -4.04 -6.67 10.87
N ASP A 7 -4.13 -7.63 9.96
CA ASP A 7 -5.30 -7.91 9.13
C ASP A 7 -6.49 -8.30 10.02
N THR A 8 -7.71 -7.82 9.77
CA THR A 8 -8.87 -8.16 10.62
C THR A 8 -9.11 -9.67 10.64
N ASP A 9 -8.87 -10.38 9.52
CA ASP A 9 -8.94 -11.84 9.46
C ASP A 9 -7.88 -12.53 10.35
N VAL A 10 -6.72 -11.90 10.54
CA VAL A 10 -5.68 -12.36 11.49
C VAL A 10 -6.10 -12.07 12.92
N LEU A 11 -6.65 -10.89 13.22
CA LEU A 11 -7.18 -10.56 14.55
C LEU A 11 -8.35 -11.48 14.95
N LEU A 12 -9.22 -11.83 14.01
CA LEU A 12 -10.34 -12.78 14.20
C LEU A 12 -9.85 -14.22 14.37
N ALA A 13 -8.88 -14.67 13.56
CA ALA A 13 -8.29 -16.00 13.71
C ALA A 13 -7.55 -16.14 15.05
N LEU A 14 -6.79 -15.11 15.46
CA LEU A 14 -6.14 -15.07 16.77
C LEU A 14 -7.18 -15.04 17.90
N LEU A 15 -8.22 -14.21 17.80
CA LEU A 15 -9.30 -14.16 18.80
C LEU A 15 -9.99 -15.52 18.93
N SER A 16 -10.41 -16.12 17.81
CA SER A 16 -11.05 -17.43 17.78
C SER A 16 -10.17 -18.54 18.35
N SER A 17 -8.84 -18.40 18.32
CA SER A 17 -7.90 -19.36 18.92
C SER A 17 -7.77 -19.25 20.45
N LEU A 18 -8.16 -18.11 21.03
CA LEU A 18 -8.09 -17.80 22.46
C LEU A 18 -9.42 -18.02 23.21
N LEU A 19 -10.46 -18.51 22.53
CA LEU A 19 -11.76 -18.79 23.16
C LEU A 19 -11.82 -20.21 23.72
N ASN A 20 -12.33 -20.33 24.94
CA ASN A 20 -12.57 -21.60 25.65
C ASN A 20 -13.68 -22.45 24.98
N LYS A 21 -14.44 -21.86 24.06
CA LYS A 21 -15.38 -22.53 23.15
C LYS A 21 -15.27 -21.90 21.77
N PRO A 22 -15.32 -22.68 20.67
CA PRO A 22 -15.38 -22.13 19.33
C PRO A 22 -16.69 -21.35 19.14
N GLU A 23 -16.59 -20.04 18.94
CA GLU A 23 -17.69 -19.18 18.56
C GLU A 23 -17.66 -19.00 17.04
N ASN A 24 -18.68 -19.51 16.36
CA ASN A 24 -18.72 -19.55 14.89
C ASN A 24 -19.34 -18.28 14.27
N ASP A 25 -19.89 -17.39 15.10
CA ASP A 25 -20.51 -16.15 14.62
C ASP A 25 -19.48 -15.00 14.57
N GLN A 26 -19.00 -14.71 13.36
CA GLN A 26 -17.97 -13.71 13.10
C GLN A 26 -18.36 -12.29 13.54
N SER A 27 -19.66 -11.94 13.57
CA SER A 27 -20.07 -10.62 14.07
C SER A 27 -19.85 -10.46 15.56
N VAL A 28 -20.03 -11.53 16.36
CA VAL A 28 -19.80 -11.50 17.81
C VAL A 28 -18.31 -11.32 18.13
N LEU A 29 -17.43 -11.92 17.30
CA LEU A 29 -15.98 -11.73 17.38
C LEU A 29 -15.56 -10.31 16.97
N LEU A 30 -16.17 -9.76 15.92
CA LEU A 30 -15.92 -8.38 15.47
C LEU A 30 -16.33 -7.36 16.53
N ASP A 31 -17.54 -7.48 17.07
CA ASP A 31 -18.07 -6.57 18.09
C ASP A 31 -17.18 -6.57 19.35
N ALA A 32 -16.68 -7.74 19.77
CA ALA A 32 -15.73 -7.84 20.88
C ALA A 32 -14.36 -7.21 20.58
N LEU A 33 -13.84 -7.33 19.34
CA LEU A 33 -12.61 -6.63 18.92
C LEU A 33 -12.82 -5.11 18.88
N VAL A 34 -13.98 -4.63 18.45
CA VAL A 34 -14.32 -3.21 18.44
C VAL A 34 -14.46 -2.67 19.87
N GLU A 35 -15.14 -3.40 20.75
CA GLU A 35 -15.26 -3.09 22.19
C GLU A 35 -13.88 -3.05 22.88
N ALA A 36 -12.94 -3.88 22.44
CA ALA A 36 -11.56 -3.95 22.92
C ALA A 36 -10.54 -3.06 22.15
N ASN A 37 -10.98 -2.17 21.24
CA ASN A 37 -10.11 -1.35 20.38
C ASN A 37 -9.02 -2.13 19.61
N GLY A 38 -9.32 -3.37 19.21
CA GLY A 38 -8.41 -4.26 18.48
C GLY A 38 -7.43 -5.07 19.34
N ASP A 39 -7.54 -5.03 20.68
CA ASP A 39 -6.77 -5.91 21.56
C ASP A 39 -7.42 -7.31 21.63
N VAL A 40 -6.70 -8.30 21.11
CA VAL A 40 -7.15 -9.69 21.00
C VAL A 40 -7.24 -10.40 22.35
N GLU A 41 -6.29 -10.14 23.27
CA GLU A 41 -6.28 -10.76 24.61
C GLU A 41 -7.44 -10.21 25.46
N CYS A 42 -7.72 -8.91 25.32
CA CYS A 42 -8.86 -8.25 25.96
C CYS A 42 -10.21 -8.74 25.39
N ALA A 43 -10.36 -8.81 24.07
CA ALA A 43 -11.56 -9.33 23.41
C ALA A 43 -11.84 -10.80 23.79
N ALA A 44 -10.80 -11.64 23.85
CA ALA A 44 -10.93 -13.04 24.26
C ALA A 44 -11.41 -13.15 25.72
N SER A 45 -10.88 -12.29 26.60
CA SER A 45 -11.28 -12.24 28.01
C SER A 45 -12.76 -11.84 28.17
N LEU A 46 -13.25 -10.86 27.41
CA LEU A 46 -14.66 -10.45 27.41
C LEU A 46 -15.60 -11.59 26.96
N LEU A 47 -15.24 -12.30 25.88
CA LEU A 47 -16.05 -13.41 25.36
C LEU A 47 -16.04 -14.64 26.27
N ASN A 48 -14.87 -15.00 26.83
CA ASN A 48 -14.75 -16.09 27.79
C ASN A 48 -15.50 -15.80 29.11
N ALA A 49 -15.53 -14.54 29.56
CA ALA A 49 -16.36 -14.11 30.69
C ALA A 49 -17.86 -14.23 30.37
N ARG A 50 -18.30 -13.81 29.16
CA ARG A 50 -19.70 -13.96 28.70
C ARG A 50 -20.13 -15.44 28.66
N SER A 51 -19.26 -16.38 28.27
CA SER A 51 -19.56 -17.83 28.32
C SER A 51 -19.61 -18.41 29.75
N SER A 52 -19.19 -17.67 30.78
CA SER A 52 -19.13 -18.19 32.17
C SER A 52 -20.42 -17.95 32.97
N TYR A 53 -21.40 -17.23 32.40
CA TYR A 53 -22.67 -16.96 33.06
C TYR A 53 -23.69 -18.09 32.87
N LYS A 54 -24.05 -18.80 33.93
CA LYS A 54 -25.19 -19.74 33.93
C LYS A 54 -26.50 -18.97 34.24
N PRO A 55 -27.43 -18.80 33.28
CA PRO A 55 -28.77 -18.36 33.63
C PRO A 55 -29.54 -19.49 34.35
N PRO A 56 -30.48 -19.15 35.28
CA PRO A 56 -31.36 -20.14 35.89
C PRO A 56 -32.31 -20.79 34.86
N PRO A 57 -32.86 -21.99 35.15
CA PRO A 57 -33.59 -22.79 34.17
C PRO A 57 -34.89 -22.14 33.69
N LYS A 58 -35.19 -22.36 32.41
CA LYS A 58 -36.31 -21.73 31.67
C LYS A 58 -37.67 -22.22 32.16
N THR A 59 -38.59 -21.31 32.43
CA THR A 59 -40.03 -21.54 32.24
C THR A 59 -40.41 -21.20 30.79
N THR A 60 -41.58 -21.68 30.35
CA THR A 60 -41.89 -21.94 28.94
C THR A 60 -42.44 -20.74 28.17
N GLY A 61 -42.03 -20.61 26.90
CA GLY A 61 -42.97 -20.26 25.83
C GLY A 61 -42.64 -19.08 24.90
N VAL A 62 -43.16 -19.22 23.67
CA VAL A 62 -43.40 -18.20 22.63
C VAL A 62 -42.22 -17.74 21.76
N LYS A 63 -42.31 -18.10 20.47
CA LYS A 63 -41.49 -17.57 19.35
C LYS A 63 -41.90 -16.13 18.99
N ARG A 64 -40.94 -15.22 18.82
CA ARG A 64 -41.01 -14.02 17.95
C ARG A 64 -39.65 -13.87 17.26
N LYS A 65 -39.53 -14.08 15.95
CA LYS A 65 -39.95 -13.27 14.78
C LYS A 65 -38.96 -12.13 14.48
N ARG A 66 -38.30 -12.27 13.33
CA ARG A 66 -37.29 -11.39 12.69
C ARG A 66 -37.91 -10.07 12.19
N ASN A 67 -37.25 -8.95 12.48
CA ASN A 67 -37.15 -7.72 11.69
C ASN A 67 -35.62 -7.42 11.59
N GLY A 68 -35.03 -6.93 10.49
CA GLY A 68 -35.44 -5.76 9.68
C GLY A 68 -34.84 -4.53 10.36
N GLY A 69 -33.93 -3.75 9.77
CA GLY A 69 -33.84 -3.26 8.39
C GLY A 69 -33.64 -1.74 8.49
N LEU A 70 -32.88 -1.12 7.58
CA LEU A 70 -32.32 0.23 7.79
C LEU A 70 -33.32 1.39 7.75
N ASP A 71 -34.61 1.13 7.50
CA ASP A 71 -35.67 2.14 7.42
C ASP A 71 -36.13 2.70 8.79
N GLY A 72 -35.65 2.13 9.90
CA GLY A 72 -36.01 2.57 11.26
C GLY A 72 -35.36 3.86 11.76
N TRP A 73 -34.41 4.44 11.02
CA TRP A 73 -33.74 5.70 11.39
C TRP A 73 -34.25 6.91 10.58
N LEU A 74 -35.09 6.67 9.56
CA LEU A 74 -35.67 7.68 8.68
C LEU A 74 -37.21 7.69 8.79
N GLY A 75 -37.74 7.79 10.01
CA GLY A 75 -39.19 7.92 10.19
C GLY A 75 -39.73 7.74 11.61
N ALA A 76 -39.77 8.84 12.36
CA ALA A 76 -40.74 9.07 13.43
C ALA A 76 -41.20 10.54 13.28
N ASP A 77 -42.47 10.92 13.38
CA ASP A 77 -43.65 10.19 13.89
C ASP A 77 -44.86 10.35 12.97
N THR A 78 -45.76 9.36 12.92
CA THR A 78 -47.21 9.59 12.89
C THR A 78 -48.03 8.31 13.11
N SER A 79 -49.19 8.48 13.77
CA SER A 79 -50.32 7.53 13.82
C SER A 79 -50.14 6.29 14.73
N SER A 80 -51.17 5.75 15.39
CA SER A 80 -52.54 6.24 15.62
C SER A 80 -53.22 5.41 16.73
N LYS A 81 -54.31 5.92 17.30
CA LYS A 81 -55.36 5.08 17.90
C LYS A 81 -56.73 5.54 17.41
N THR A 82 -57.45 4.60 16.79
CA THR A 82 -58.71 4.81 16.09
C THR A 82 -59.90 4.41 16.96
N ARG A 83 -60.97 5.24 16.99
CA ARG A 83 -62.34 4.80 16.65
C ARG A 83 -63.39 5.92 16.79
N THR A 84 -64.09 6.19 15.68
CA THR A 84 -65.54 6.50 15.54
C THR A 84 -66.22 7.36 16.62
N THR A 85 -66.79 8.53 16.32
CA THR A 85 -68.09 8.67 15.59
C THR A 85 -68.41 10.07 15.04
N ARG A 86 -69.22 10.13 13.96
CA ARG A 86 -70.21 11.17 13.51
C ARG A 86 -69.89 12.69 13.57
N ALA A 87 -69.80 13.26 12.35
CA ALA A 87 -70.63 14.35 11.78
C ALA A 87 -70.45 15.87 12.13
N THR A 88 -70.53 16.67 11.03
CA THR A 88 -71.02 18.07 10.87
C THR A 88 -70.21 19.29 11.38
N THR A 89 -69.53 19.98 10.43
CA THR A 89 -69.68 21.41 9.99
C THR A 89 -69.93 22.58 11.00
N PRO A 90 -69.55 23.85 10.70
CA PRO A 90 -68.54 24.36 9.74
C PRO A 90 -67.70 25.59 10.24
N THR A 91 -66.93 26.18 9.30
CA THR A 91 -66.34 27.55 9.11
C THR A 91 -66.90 28.76 9.92
N PRO A 92 -66.24 29.96 10.01
CA PRO A 92 -65.32 30.55 8.98
C PRO A 92 -64.13 31.46 9.43
N GLU A 93 -63.32 31.90 8.43
CA GLU A 93 -62.70 33.25 8.22
C GLU A 93 -61.82 33.93 9.32
N SER A 94 -60.91 34.90 9.08
CA SER A 94 -60.22 35.49 7.90
C SER A 94 -59.09 36.44 8.43
N SER A 95 -58.24 37.14 7.64
CA SER A 95 -57.35 36.72 6.53
C SER A 95 -56.31 37.83 6.22
N ARG A 96 -55.14 37.50 5.64
CA ARG A 96 -54.13 38.39 4.98
C ARG A 96 -53.30 39.30 5.92
N SER A 97 -51.95 39.47 5.83
CA SER A 97 -50.97 39.62 4.71
C SER A 97 -50.96 41.02 4.05
N PRO A 98 -49.85 41.56 3.48
CA PRO A 98 -48.40 41.22 3.56
C PRO A 98 -47.45 42.47 3.63
N SER A 99 -46.17 42.33 3.22
CA SER A 99 -45.18 43.35 2.74
C SER A 99 -44.61 44.38 3.76
N ALA A 100 -43.44 45.03 3.57
CA ALA A 100 -42.20 44.78 2.79
C ALA A 100 -41.13 45.84 3.22
N GLU A 101 -39.83 45.63 2.93
CA GLU A 101 -38.76 46.67 2.86
C GLU A 101 -38.47 47.43 4.21
N GLU A 102 -37.39 48.20 4.46
CA GLU A 102 -36.11 48.52 3.81
C GLU A 102 -35.11 49.09 4.87
N GLN A 103 -33.80 49.21 4.54
CA GLN A 103 -32.85 50.25 5.03
C GLN A 103 -32.54 50.38 6.56
N GLN A 104 -31.54 51.13 7.07
CA GLN A 104 -30.11 51.40 6.72
C GLN A 104 -29.52 52.28 7.87
N HIS A 105 -28.18 52.37 8.04
CA HIS A 105 -27.47 53.38 8.88
C HIS A 105 -27.74 53.34 10.43
N ASP A 106 -26.92 53.87 11.36
CA ASP A 106 -25.57 54.45 11.28
C ASP A 106 -24.75 54.40 12.61
N SER A 107 -23.43 54.54 12.46
CA SER A 107 -22.48 55.38 13.25
C SER A 107 -22.32 55.32 14.81
N ASP A 108 -21.08 54.99 15.23
CA ASP A 108 -20.10 55.86 15.95
C ASP A 108 -19.75 55.73 17.46
N SER A 109 -18.44 55.89 17.68
CA SER A 109 -17.71 56.50 18.82
C SER A 109 -17.56 55.79 20.19
N SER A 110 -16.30 55.41 20.45
CA SER A 110 -15.50 55.65 21.68
C SER A 110 -16.03 55.29 23.08
N SER A 111 -15.24 54.49 23.82
CA SER A 111 -14.36 55.00 24.89
C SER A 111 -13.53 53.88 25.56
N ARG A 112 -12.37 54.25 26.13
CA ARG A 112 -11.53 53.35 26.95
C ARG A 112 -11.96 53.41 28.42
N GLN A 113 -11.96 52.28 29.10
CA GLN A 113 -11.54 52.22 30.51
C GLN A 113 -11.10 50.81 30.93
N GLU A 114 -10.00 50.73 31.67
CA GLU A 114 -9.47 49.49 32.24
C GLU A 114 -10.13 49.20 33.60
N ARG A 115 -10.47 47.93 33.86
CA ARG A 115 -10.24 47.33 35.19
C ARG A 115 -10.25 45.80 35.13
N ALA A 116 -9.43 45.19 35.98
CA ALA A 116 -9.20 43.76 36.02
C ALA A 116 -10.09 43.03 37.05
N SER A 117 -9.95 41.70 37.05
CA SER A 117 -10.28 40.70 38.08
C SER A 117 -11.62 39.93 38.04
N THR A 118 -11.47 38.60 37.96
CA THR A 118 -12.30 37.49 38.53
C THR A 118 -13.80 37.39 38.13
N GLU A 119 -14.32 36.29 37.55
CA GLU A 119 -14.23 34.88 37.99
C GLU A 119 -14.49 33.81 36.88
N SER A 120 -13.88 32.63 37.08
CA SER A 120 -14.37 31.24 36.87
C SER A 120 -15.25 30.80 35.67
N PRO A 121 -14.86 29.68 35.02
CA PRO A 121 -15.80 28.62 34.66
C PRO A 121 -15.45 27.27 35.32
N SER A 122 -16.41 26.68 36.03
CA SER A 122 -16.24 25.43 36.76
C SER A 122 -16.29 24.18 35.86
N LYS A 123 -15.25 23.36 35.90
CA LYS A 123 -15.29 21.96 35.44
C LYS A 123 -14.99 21.04 36.62
N LYS A 124 -15.92 20.14 36.92
CA LYS A 124 -15.77 19.15 38.01
C LYS A 124 -14.57 18.24 37.73
N PRO A 125 -13.68 17.98 38.69
CA PRO A 125 -12.58 17.04 38.50
C PRO A 125 -13.13 15.61 38.34
N LYS A 126 -12.53 14.81 37.46
CA LYS A 126 -12.78 13.36 37.43
C LYS A 126 -12.26 12.74 38.73
N ALA A 127 -13.06 11.84 39.31
CA ALA A 127 -12.56 10.98 40.38
C ALA A 127 -11.52 10.02 39.79
N VAL A 128 -10.29 10.09 40.30
CA VAL A 128 -9.21 9.17 39.96
C VAL A 128 -9.50 7.84 40.67
N SER A 129 -9.42 6.73 39.94
CA SER A 129 -9.62 5.41 40.52
C SER A 129 -8.50 5.04 41.48
N GLN A 130 -8.78 4.16 42.46
CA GLN A 130 -7.75 3.73 43.40
C GLN A 130 -6.62 2.97 42.69
N ASP A 131 -6.90 2.32 41.56
CA ASP A 131 -5.91 1.66 40.71
C ASP A 131 -4.99 2.66 39.98
N GLU A 132 -5.50 3.78 39.48
CA GLU A 132 -4.67 4.86 38.91
C GLU A 132 -3.75 5.49 39.96
N PHE A 133 -4.25 5.69 41.18
CA PHE A 133 -3.43 6.20 42.29
C PHE A 133 -2.32 5.21 42.69
N MET A 134 -2.63 3.91 42.76
CA MET A 134 -1.64 2.86 43.04
C MET A 134 -0.70 2.58 41.86
N ALA A 135 -1.05 2.95 40.63
CA ALA A 135 -0.15 2.94 39.49
C ALA A 135 0.87 4.09 39.54
N LEU A 136 0.46 5.28 39.98
CA LEU A 136 1.35 6.45 40.18
C LEU A 136 2.35 6.27 41.34
N LEU A 137 2.01 5.46 42.35
CA LEU A 137 2.87 5.15 43.49
C LEU A 137 3.80 3.94 43.28
N ARG A 138 3.76 3.30 42.10
CA ARG A 138 4.53 2.07 41.84
C ARG A 138 6.01 2.42 41.55
N PRO A 139 6.99 1.89 42.32
CA PRO A 139 8.40 2.07 42.00
C PRO A 139 8.74 1.49 40.61
N PRO A 140 9.74 2.04 39.88
CA PRO A 140 10.01 1.67 38.49
C PRO A 140 10.51 0.23 38.25
N ASN A 141 10.61 -0.62 39.30
CA ASN A 141 11.21 -1.95 39.25
C ASN A 141 10.35 -3.05 39.94
N SER A 142 9.01 -3.05 39.79
CA SER A 142 8.15 -4.16 40.25
C SER A 142 7.49 -4.93 39.09
N SER A 143 8.23 -5.95 38.62
CA SER A 143 7.79 -7.20 37.95
C SER A 143 6.55 -7.20 37.04
N ASP A 144 6.78 -7.41 35.73
CA ASP A 144 6.53 -8.72 35.11
C ASP A 144 7.34 -8.85 33.81
N SER A 145 8.38 -9.68 33.82
CA SER A 145 9.30 -9.82 32.69
C SER A 145 8.74 -10.73 31.60
N LYS A 146 7.79 -10.22 30.80
CA LYS A 146 7.70 -10.67 29.40
C LYS A 146 9.10 -10.49 28.78
N PRO A 147 9.69 -11.52 28.13
CA PRO A 147 11.02 -11.39 27.55
C PRO A 147 11.04 -10.19 26.60
N ALA A 148 11.93 -9.24 26.86
CA ALA A 148 11.99 -8.00 26.11
C ALA A 148 12.35 -8.33 24.65
N GLY A 149 11.36 -8.26 23.77
CA GLY A 149 11.55 -8.52 22.34
C GLY A 149 12.63 -7.61 21.74
N PRO A 150 13.25 -8.01 20.63
CA PRO A 150 14.44 -7.36 20.10
C PRO A 150 14.22 -5.85 19.85
N PRO A 151 15.23 -5.00 20.12
CA PRO A 151 15.06 -3.55 20.20
C PRO A 151 14.48 -2.97 18.91
N LYS A 152 13.38 -2.23 19.03
CA LYS A 152 12.73 -1.53 17.91
C LYS A 152 13.40 -0.17 17.70
N PHE A 153 13.98 0.03 16.52
CA PHE A 153 14.65 1.28 16.16
C PHE A 153 13.72 2.25 15.42
N PRO A 154 13.91 3.57 15.56
CA PRO A 154 13.23 4.55 14.72
C PRO A 154 13.63 4.40 13.23
N PRO A 155 12.76 4.81 12.30
CA PRO A 155 13.07 4.81 10.86
C PRO A 155 14.37 5.58 10.56
N LEU A 156 15.29 4.95 9.83
CA LEU A 156 16.54 5.58 9.39
C LEU A 156 16.31 6.33 8.07
N THR A 157 16.64 7.61 7.99
CA THR A 157 16.52 8.37 6.73
C THR A 157 17.81 8.29 5.92
N LEU A 158 17.71 7.75 4.71
CA LEU A 158 18.80 7.53 3.76
C LEU A 158 18.79 8.69 2.74
N THR A 159 19.54 9.75 3.03
CA THR A 159 19.54 10.98 2.22
C THR A 159 20.49 10.96 1.01
N THR A 160 21.40 10.00 0.92
CA THR A 160 22.41 9.92 -0.16
C THR A 160 22.33 8.58 -0.90
N PRO A 161 22.68 8.54 -2.21
CA PRO A 161 22.75 7.30 -2.99
C PRO A 161 23.54 6.18 -2.32
N ALA A 162 24.70 6.50 -1.73
CA ALA A 162 25.55 5.53 -1.04
C ALA A 162 24.87 4.91 0.20
N MET A 163 24.08 5.69 0.96
CA MET A 163 23.31 5.16 2.08
C MET A 163 22.15 4.27 1.62
N VAL A 164 21.49 4.59 0.50
CA VAL A 164 20.44 3.73 -0.08
C VAL A 164 21.03 2.38 -0.48
N ALA A 165 22.12 2.38 -1.26
CA ALA A 165 22.80 1.17 -1.70
C ALA A 165 23.41 0.34 -0.56
N LYS A 166 23.87 0.98 0.53
CA LYS A 166 24.42 0.27 1.70
C LYS A 166 23.35 -0.44 2.54
N HIS A 167 22.13 0.11 2.61
CA HIS A 167 21.13 -0.34 3.58
C HIS A 167 19.91 -1.05 2.97
N THR A 168 19.75 -1.02 1.64
CA THR A 168 18.61 -1.61 0.93
C THR A 168 19.07 -2.21 -0.40
N PRO A 169 18.35 -3.19 -0.98
CA PRO A 169 18.57 -3.71 -2.33
C PRO A 169 18.08 -2.70 -3.41
N CYS A 170 18.41 -1.43 -3.24
CA CYS A 170 18.01 -0.33 -4.11
C CYS A 170 19.21 0.57 -4.43
N THR A 171 19.25 1.14 -5.63
CA THR A 171 20.14 2.26 -5.96
C THR A 171 19.33 3.52 -6.23
N MET A 172 19.90 4.69 -5.94
CA MET A 172 19.25 5.99 -6.18
C MET A 172 20.14 6.87 -7.05
N HIS A 173 19.59 7.35 -8.16
CA HIS A 173 20.25 8.26 -9.09
C HIS A 173 19.55 9.61 -9.04
N LEU A 174 20.31 10.67 -8.78
CA LEU A 174 19.80 12.04 -8.74
C LEU A 174 20.01 12.70 -10.11
N SER A 175 19.04 13.49 -10.55
CA SER A 175 19.07 14.20 -11.84
C SER A 175 19.29 13.28 -13.05
N VAL A 176 18.51 12.20 -13.15
CA VAL A 176 18.74 11.13 -14.16
C VAL A 176 18.44 11.56 -15.60
N LEU A 177 17.51 12.51 -15.79
CA LEU A 177 17.13 13.07 -17.09
C LEU A 177 17.75 14.47 -17.28
N PRO A 178 17.97 14.93 -18.53
CA PRO A 178 18.21 16.34 -18.82
C PRO A 178 17.10 17.23 -18.23
N PRO A 179 17.40 18.44 -17.69
CA PRO A 179 16.41 19.31 -17.05
C PRO A 179 15.19 19.65 -17.93
N GLU A 180 15.41 19.81 -19.23
CA GLU A 180 14.41 20.10 -20.25
C GLU A 180 13.43 18.94 -20.41
N LEU A 181 13.97 17.71 -20.45
CA LEU A 181 13.16 16.48 -20.52
C LEU A 181 12.44 16.23 -19.20
N ALA A 182 13.08 16.43 -18.05
CA ALA A 182 12.46 16.27 -16.74
C ALA A 182 11.26 17.23 -16.54
N SER A 183 11.42 18.49 -16.98
CA SER A 183 10.37 19.51 -16.91
C SER A 183 9.24 19.21 -17.90
N ARG A 184 9.56 18.94 -19.18
CA ARG A 184 8.58 18.57 -20.21
C ARG A 184 7.78 17.33 -19.82
N LEU A 185 8.45 16.27 -19.34
CA LEU A 185 7.78 15.06 -18.85
C LEU A 185 6.91 15.35 -17.63
N PHE A 186 7.36 16.17 -16.67
CA PHE A 186 6.54 16.56 -15.53
C PHE A 186 5.24 17.25 -15.99
N TYR A 187 5.31 18.21 -16.91
CA TYR A 187 4.13 18.90 -17.44
C TYR A 187 3.20 17.97 -18.22
N THR A 188 3.72 17.17 -19.15
CA THR A 188 2.94 16.15 -19.87
C THR A 188 2.21 15.20 -18.92
N MET A 189 2.85 14.79 -17.82
CA MET A 189 2.25 13.87 -16.87
C MET A 189 1.29 14.54 -15.88
N ILE A 190 1.44 15.84 -15.62
CA ILE A 190 0.44 16.63 -14.87
C ILE A 190 -0.86 16.72 -15.67
N ASP A 191 -0.77 17.10 -16.95
CA ASP A 191 -1.89 17.18 -17.91
C ASP A 191 -2.60 15.82 -18.07
N GLU A 192 -1.85 14.76 -18.41
CA GLU A 192 -2.37 13.39 -18.47
C GLU A 192 -3.08 12.97 -17.17
N SER A 193 -2.57 13.41 -16.01
CA SER A 193 -3.08 13.00 -14.69
C SER A 193 -4.40 13.60 -14.27
N GLU A 194 -4.93 14.58 -15.01
CA GLU A 194 -6.30 15.06 -14.82
C GLU A 194 -7.32 13.94 -15.12
N SER A 195 -7.02 13.11 -16.14
CA SER A 195 -7.84 11.96 -16.55
C SER A 195 -7.67 10.70 -15.68
N TRP A 196 -6.75 10.69 -14.71
CA TRP A 196 -6.44 9.48 -13.94
C TRP A 196 -7.47 9.18 -12.85
N GLN A 197 -7.71 7.89 -12.64
CA GLN A 197 -8.72 7.40 -11.71
C GLN A 197 -8.11 7.05 -10.34
N ARG A 198 -8.94 7.04 -9.30
CA ARG A 198 -8.61 6.42 -8.02
C ARG A 198 -9.07 4.97 -8.06
N ASN A 199 -8.14 4.04 -7.88
CA ASN A 199 -8.48 2.62 -7.87
C ASN A 199 -9.34 2.26 -6.66
N LYS A 200 -10.37 1.43 -6.86
CA LYS A 200 -11.22 0.89 -5.79
C LYS A 200 -10.99 -0.61 -5.65
N TRP A 201 -10.91 -1.10 -4.41
CA TRP A 201 -10.78 -2.52 -4.10
C TRP A 201 -11.52 -2.89 -2.83
N TRP A 202 -11.78 -4.18 -2.60
CA TRP A 202 -12.39 -4.66 -1.37
C TRP A 202 -11.34 -4.84 -0.27
N LEU A 203 -11.63 -4.33 0.92
CA LEU A 203 -10.86 -4.51 2.16
C LEU A 203 -11.85 -4.56 3.34
N PHE A 204 -11.89 -5.67 4.07
CA PHE A 204 -12.83 -5.91 5.19
C PHE A 204 -14.31 -5.66 4.82
N ASP A 205 -14.78 -6.33 3.76
CA ASP A 205 -16.15 -6.21 3.23
C ASP A 205 -16.61 -4.76 2.97
N ARG A 206 -15.63 -3.88 2.71
CA ARG A 206 -15.85 -2.49 2.29
C ARG A 206 -15.06 -2.20 1.02
N VAL A 207 -15.70 -1.48 0.10
CA VAL A 207 -14.99 -0.89 -1.04
C VAL A 207 -14.20 0.30 -0.53
N VAL A 208 -12.88 0.19 -0.50
CA VAL A 208 -11.96 1.28 -0.20
C VAL A 208 -11.40 1.87 -1.50
N GLU A 209 -11.08 3.16 -1.48
CA GLU A 209 -10.56 3.91 -2.63
C GLU A 209 -9.12 4.35 -2.38
N SER A 210 -8.32 4.37 -3.45
CA SER A 210 -6.93 4.80 -3.41
C SER A 210 -6.81 6.28 -3.01
N PRO A 211 -6.02 6.60 -1.97
CA PRO A 211 -5.69 7.98 -1.64
C PRO A 211 -4.87 8.70 -2.72
N HIS A 212 -4.46 8.04 -3.81
CA HIS A 212 -3.73 8.66 -4.93
C HIS A 212 -4.37 8.28 -6.27
N ARG A 213 -4.23 9.12 -7.31
CA ARG A 213 -4.68 8.80 -8.67
C ARG A 213 -3.61 8.01 -9.43
N THR A 214 -4.03 7.16 -10.36
CA THR A 214 -3.10 6.31 -11.12
C THR A 214 -3.59 6.01 -12.53
N SER A 215 -2.66 5.67 -13.42
CA SER A 215 -2.93 5.23 -14.78
C SER A 215 -1.82 4.30 -15.30
N PHE A 216 -2.20 3.38 -16.18
CA PHE A 216 -1.31 2.38 -16.78
C PHE A 216 -1.00 2.70 -18.22
N TYR A 217 0.29 2.57 -18.56
CA TYR A 217 0.82 2.81 -19.88
C TYR A 217 1.58 1.58 -20.38
N ALA A 218 1.54 1.36 -21.69
CA ALA A 218 2.31 0.32 -22.38
C ALA A 218 3.09 0.93 -23.56
N ARG A 219 4.25 0.35 -23.89
CA ARG A 219 5.01 0.70 -25.09
C ARG A 219 4.17 0.34 -26.34
N ASN A 220 4.31 1.12 -27.42
CA ASN A 220 3.60 0.84 -28.67
C ASN A 220 4.10 -0.46 -29.32
N ALA A 221 3.18 -1.16 -29.99
CA ALA A 221 3.40 -2.52 -30.46
C ALA A 221 4.32 -2.62 -31.70
N SER A 222 4.52 -1.53 -32.45
CA SER A 222 5.24 -1.49 -33.72
C SER A 222 6.70 -1.93 -33.67
N ASP A 223 7.39 -1.67 -32.54
CA ASP A 223 8.84 -1.83 -32.44
C ASP A 223 9.28 -2.80 -31.33
N ALA A 224 8.32 -3.32 -30.54
CA ALA A 224 8.63 -4.07 -29.32
C ALA A 224 7.57 -5.09 -28.88
N ASP A 225 6.54 -5.40 -29.69
CA ASP A 225 5.51 -6.37 -29.32
C ASP A 225 5.26 -7.47 -30.39
N PRO A 226 6.20 -8.41 -30.59
CA PRO A 226 5.93 -9.65 -31.33
C PRO A 226 4.95 -10.59 -30.60
N ASP A 227 4.85 -10.46 -29.27
CA ASP A 227 4.33 -11.49 -28.37
C ASP A 227 2.91 -11.21 -27.83
N GLY A 228 2.32 -10.05 -28.14
CA GLY A 228 0.99 -9.63 -27.68
C GLY A 228 0.96 -9.06 -26.26
N MET A 229 2.07 -8.58 -25.73
CA MET A 229 2.16 -8.01 -24.38
C MET A 229 1.37 -6.72 -24.18
N ARG A 230 0.99 -5.98 -25.23
CA ARG A 230 -0.01 -4.91 -25.09
C ARG A 230 -1.41 -5.45 -24.74
N ALA A 231 -1.76 -6.64 -25.24
CA ALA A 231 -2.95 -7.37 -24.79
C ALA A 231 -2.73 -7.93 -23.38
N ALA A 232 -1.55 -8.48 -23.06
CA ALA A 232 -1.21 -8.87 -21.68
C ALA A 232 -1.43 -7.73 -20.66
N ALA A 233 -1.11 -6.49 -21.02
CA ALA A 233 -1.33 -5.32 -20.18
C ALA A 233 -2.81 -4.83 -20.12
N GLN A 234 -3.68 -5.26 -21.05
CA GLN A 234 -5.15 -5.19 -20.88
C GLN A 234 -5.64 -6.25 -19.86
N TYR A 235 -4.95 -7.39 -19.83
CA TYR A 235 -5.30 -8.54 -19.00
C TYR A 235 -4.72 -8.42 -17.58
N TRP A 236 -5.55 -7.88 -16.69
CA TRP A 236 -5.49 -8.03 -15.22
C TRP A 236 -4.55 -7.07 -14.46
N TYR A 237 -4.99 -5.82 -14.29
CA TYR A 237 -4.65 -5.09 -13.06
C TYR A 237 -5.66 -5.44 -11.95
N ASN A 238 -5.16 -5.82 -10.76
CA ASN A 238 -5.98 -6.14 -9.57
C ASN A 238 -7.18 -7.07 -9.81
N GLY A 239 -7.06 -8.06 -10.70
CA GLY A 239 -8.15 -9.03 -10.84
C GLY A 239 -9.35 -8.54 -11.66
N ARG A 240 -9.23 -7.49 -12.48
CA ARG A 240 -10.34 -7.02 -13.33
C ARG A 240 -9.90 -6.76 -14.76
N GLN A 241 -10.83 -6.94 -15.69
CA GLN A 241 -10.70 -6.51 -17.09
C GLN A 241 -10.77 -4.99 -17.12
N THR A 242 -9.70 -4.34 -17.58
CA THR A 242 -9.60 -2.88 -17.70
C THR A 242 -9.57 -2.47 -19.17
N GLU A 243 -9.81 -1.18 -19.43
CA GLU A 243 -9.58 -0.60 -20.75
C GLU A 243 -8.10 -0.74 -21.18
N PRO A 244 -7.80 -0.67 -22.49
CA PRO A 244 -6.43 -0.76 -22.97
C PRO A 244 -5.52 0.30 -22.37
N PRO A 245 -4.31 -0.06 -21.92
CA PRO A 245 -3.36 0.92 -21.40
C PRO A 245 -3.00 1.93 -22.49
N LYS A 246 -2.86 3.19 -22.08
CA LYS A 246 -2.45 4.27 -22.98
C LYS A 246 -1.05 3.96 -23.53
N ALA A 247 -0.75 4.44 -24.74
CA ALA A 247 0.62 4.41 -25.25
C ALA A 247 1.51 5.33 -24.40
N PHE A 248 2.81 5.01 -24.29
CA PHE A 248 3.78 5.93 -23.67
C PHE A 248 3.73 7.30 -24.39
N PRO A 249 3.47 8.42 -23.68
CA PRO A 249 3.64 9.76 -24.25
C PRO A 249 5.09 9.97 -24.72
N ALA A 250 5.31 10.81 -25.73
CA ALA A 250 6.63 10.98 -26.35
C ALA A 250 7.75 11.29 -25.33
N ALA A 251 7.48 12.19 -24.37
CA ALA A 251 8.42 12.50 -23.30
C ALA A 251 8.67 11.31 -22.33
N MET A 252 7.69 10.44 -22.12
CA MET A 252 7.85 9.23 -21.30
C MET A 252 8.69 8.19 -22.05
N ALA A 253 8.48 8.01 -23.36
CA ALA A 253 9.29 7.12 -24.19
C ALA A 253 10.76 7.57 -24.25
N GLU A 254 11.01 8.87 -24.42
CA GLU A 254 12.35 9.47 -24.39
C GLU A 254 13.03 9.25 -23.03
N ALA A 255 12.35 9.54 -21.92
CA ALA A 255 12.86 9.30 -20.57
C ALA A 255 13.10 7.81 -20.28
N CYS A 256 12.25 6.92 -20.82
CA CYS A 256 12.39 5.49 -20.67
C CYS A 256 13.73 4.98 -21.23
N ALA A 257 14.22 5.53 -22.35
CA ALA A 257 15.53 5.18 -22.91
C ALA A 257 16.72 5.64 -22.04
N TYR A 258 16.55 6.69 -21.21
CA TYR A 258 17.54 7.03 -20.17
C TYR A 258 17.47 6.03 -19.00
N VAL A 259 16.26 5.71 -18.53
CA VAL A 259 16.06 4.75 -17.43
C VAL A 259 16.60 3.37 -17.78
N GLU A 260 16.31 2.84 -18.98
CA GLU A 260 16.83 1.54 -19.44
C GLU A 260 18.36 1.49 -19.45
N ARG A 261 19.03 2.54 -19.95
CA ARG A 261 20.50 2.61 -19.93
C ARG A 261 21.06 2.55 -18.52
N VAL A 262 20.49 3.32 -17.58
CA VAL A 262 20.95 3.35 -16.19
C VAL A 262 20.66 2.02 -15.48
N VAL A 263 19.48 1.43 -15.66
CA VAL A 263 19.11 0.14 -15.05
C VAL A 263 20.02 -0.99 -15.53
N ASN A 264 20.23 -1.12 -16.84
CA ASN A 264 21.15 -2.13 -17.38
C ASN A 264 22.61 -1.87 -16.96
N ALA A 265 23.02 -0.61 -16.75
CA ALA A 265 24.35 -0.28 -16.23
C ALA A 265 24.52 -0.68 -14.75
N GLU A 266 23.51 -0.48 -13.90
CA GLU A 266 23.55 -0.96 -12.51
C GLU A 266 23.46 -2.48 -12.40
N MET A 267 22.63 -3.15 -13.21
CA MET A 267 22.51 -4.61 -13.19
C MET A 267 23.82 -5.33 -13.55
N ARG A 268 24.65 -4.77 -14.45
CA ARG A 268 25.97 -5.32 -14.77
C ARG A 268 27.00 -5.24 -13.64
N LYS A 269 26.76 -4.45 -12.59
CA LYS A 269 27.71 -4.29 -11.46
C LYS A 269 27.59 -5.39 -10.39
N ARG A 270 26.60 -6.27 -10.51
CA ARG A 270 26.29 -7.29 -9.51
C ARG A 270 26.14 -8.67 -10.14
N ALA A 271 26.35 -9.71 -9.35
CA ALA A 271 25.87 -11.05 -9.70
C ALA A 271 24.34 -11.03 -9.86
N ARG A 272 23.83 -11.87 -10.77
CA ARG A 272 22.39 -12.10 -10.95
C ARG A 272 21.95 -13.31 -10.12
N PHE A 273 20.76 -13.25 -9.53
CA PHE A 273 20.13 -14.40 -8.90
C PHE A 273 19.69 -15.42 -9.96
N PRO A 274 19.71 -16.74 -9.68
CA PRO A 274 19.45 -17.76 -10.69
C PRO A 274 18.12 -17.61 -11.45
N LEU A 275 17.06 -17.09 -10.81
CA LEU A 275 15.72 -16.92 -11.40
C LEU A 275 15.45 -15.50 -11.98
N GLU A 276 16.46 -14.62 -12.05
CA GLU A 276 16.35 -13.39 -12.86
C GLU A 276 16.18 -13.73 -14.35
N TRP A 277 15.71 -12.76 -15.15
CA TRP A 277 15.61 -12.93 -16.61
C TRP A 277 16.99 -13.18 -17.24
N GLY A 278 17.07 -14.15 -18.16
CA GLY A 278 18.30 -14.50 -18.88
C GLY A 278 18.87 -13.33 -19.69
N GLY A 279 17.97 -12.53 -20.28
CA GLY A 279 18.30 -11.43 -21.19
C GLY A 279 17.91 -11.75 -22.64
N ASP A 280 17.60 -10.71 -23.40
CA ASP A 280 17.39 -10.80 -24.86
C ASP A 280 18.68 -10.40 -25.60
N PRO A 281 19.03 -11.01 -26.74
CA PRO A 281 20.11 -10.50 -27.61
C PRO A 281 19.83 -9.05 -28.02
N ALA A 282 20.82 -8.15 -27.94
CA ALA A 282 20.66 -6.82 -28.50
C ALA A 282 20.47 -6.89 -30.03
N PRO A 283 19.80 -5.90 -30.65
CA PRO A 283 19.66 -5.84 -32.11
C PRO A 283 21.04 -5.82 -32.79
N GLY A 284 21.33 -6.84 -33.60
CA GLY A 284 22.62 -7.01 -34.28
C GLY A 284 23.72 -7.69 -33.45
N ALA A 285 23.41 -8.19 -32.24
CA ALA A 285 24.36 -8.90 -31.40
C ALA A 285 24.87 -10.21 -32.03
N THR A 286 26.11 -10.57 -31.72
CA THR A 286 26.70 -11.85 -32.15
C THR A 286 26.21 -12.97 -31.22
N PRO A 287 25.70 -14.11 -31.74
CA PRO A 287 25.25 -15.21 -30.88
C PRO A 287 26.33 -15.68 -29.91
N GLY A 288 26.05 -15.61 -28.61
CA GLY A 288 26.96 -16.03 -27.53
C GLY A 288 27.73 -14.91 -26.82
N ALA A 289 27.65 -13.65 -27.25
CA ALA A 289 28.28 -12.53 -26.56
C ALA A 289 27.43 -12.04 -25.37
N ALA A 290 27.79 -12.44 -24.14
CA ALA A 290 27.05 -12.08 -22.93
C ALA A 290 26.98 -10.55 -22.65
N ASP A 291 28.01 -9.80 -23.06
CA ASP A 291 28.06 -8.34 -22.90
C ASP A 291 27.03 -7.59 -23.77
N GLU A 292 26.53 -8.23 -24.83
CA GLU A 292 25.56 -7.70 -25.78
C GLU A 292 24.10 -8.08 -25.41
N LEU A 293 23.85 -8.62 -24.21
CA LEU A 293 22.49 -8.92 -23.74
C LEU A 293 21.79 -7.69 -23.14
N ILE A 294 20.53 -7.48 -23.54
CA ILE A 294 19.58 -6.58 -22.87
C ILE A 294 18.95 -7.36 -21.71
N VAL A 295 19.44 -7.13 -20.50
CA VAL A 295 18.99 -7.85 -19.29
C VAL A 295 17.71 -7.24 -18.68
N TRP A 296 17.35 -6.01 -19.06
CA TRP A 296 16.11 -5.35 -18.63
C TRP A 296 15.60 -4.34 -19.67
N ARG A 297 14.28 -4.30 -19.88
CA ARG A 297 13.60 -3.31 -20.74
C ARG A 297 12.21 -2.98 -20.18
N ALA A 298 11.77 -1.75 -20.31
CA ALA A 298 10.48 -1.30 -19.80
C ALA A 298 9.41 -1.28 -20.89
N ASN A 299 8.55 -2.29 -20.89
CA ASN A 299 7.39 -2.41 -21.79
C ASN A 299 6.09 -1.85 -21.17
N VAL A 300 6.01 -1.70 -19.84
CA VAL A 300 4.88 -1.08 -19.15
C VAL A 300 5.32 -0.09 -18.07
N ALA A 301 4.45 0.87 -17.75
CA ALA A 301 4.66 1.82 -16.67
C ALA A 301 3.36 2.08 -15.88
N ALA A 302 3.45 2.01 -14.55
CA ALA A 302 2.39 2.45 -13.65
C ALA A 302 2.72 3.88 -13.19
N SER A 303 1.87 4.85 -13.54
CA SER A 303 2.06 6.26 -13.15
C SER A 303 1.11 6.65 -12.03
N ASN A 304 1.63 7.28 -10.97
CA ASN A 304 0.87 7.68 -9.79
C ASN A 304 1.02 9.18 -9.52
N ARG A 305 -0.09 9.88 -9.31
CA ARG A 305 -0.16 11.29 -8.89
C ARG A 305 -0.47 11.33 -7.41
N TYR A 306 0.40 11.95 -6.63
CA TYR A 306 0.20 12.26 -5.22
C TYR A 306 0.05 13.77 -5.06
N GLU A 307 -1.18 14.23 -4.90
CA GLU A 307 -1.58 15.63 -4.76
C GLU A 307 -1.54 16.08 -3.30
N GLY A 308 -0.63 16.97 -2.93
CA GLY A 308 -0.50 17.41 -1.54
C GLY A 308 0.10 16.34 -0.62
N SER A 309 -0.06 16.55 0.69
CA SER A 309 0.69 15.82 1.73
C SER A 309 0.02 14.54 2.25
N GLN A 310 -1.30 14.41 2.10
CA GLN A 310 -2.07 13.28 2.63
C GLN A 310 -2.17 12.09 1.66
N GLU A 311 -2.08 12.34 0.35
CA GLU A 311 -2.12 11.26 -0.64
C GLU A 311 -0.94 10.31 -0.45
N SER A 312 -1.24 9.01 -0.47
CA SER A 312 -0.35 7.96 0.04
C SER A 312 -0.65 6.60 -0.61
N VAL A 313 0.29 5.65 -0.44
CA VAL A 313 0.07 4.22 -0.68
C VAL A 313 0.64 3.44 0.51
N GLY A 314 -0.10 2.44 0.98
CA GLY A 314 0.27 1.61 2.14
C GLY A 314 1.47 0.67 1.88
N PHE A 315 1.88 -0.08 2.90
CA PHE A 315 2.97 -1.06 2.76
C PHE A 315 2.58 -2.24 1.87
N HIS A 316 3.26 -2.39 0.74
CA HIS A 316 3.04 -3.45 -0.24
C HIS A 316 4.37 -3.96 -0.81
N THR A 317 4.27 -5.02 -1.61
CA THR A 317 5.27 -5.41 -2.61
C THR A 317 4.62 -5.30 -3.98
N ASP A 318 5.42 -5.09 -5.01
CA ASP A 318 4.90 -5.14 -6.38
C ASP A 318 4.43 -6.56 -6.72
N GLN A 319 3.33 -6.67 -7.49
CA GLN A 319 2.76 -7.97 -7.85
C GLN A 319 3.67 -8.68 -8.86
N LEU A 320 4.26 -9.80 -8.44
CA LEU A 320 5.24 -10.53 -9.24
C LEU A 320 4.64 -11.29 -10.45
N THR A 321 3.32 -11.40 -10.53
CA THR A 321 2.58 -12.24 -11.50
C THR A 321 3.10 -12.14 -12.94
N ASN A 322 3.34 -10.92 -13.43
CA ASN A 322 3.75 -10.65 -14.82
C ASN A 322 5.22 -10.22 -14.94
N ILE A 323 5.87 -9.84 -13.83
CA ILE A 323 7.28 -9.38 -13.80
C ILE A 323 8.27 -10.46 -13.34
N GLY A 324 7.75 -11.58 -12.83
CA GLY A 324 8.49 -12.76 -12.41
C GLY A 324 9.25 -12.63 -11.08
N PRO A 325 9.93 -13.72 -10.68
CA PRO A 325 10.92 -13.76 -9.60
C PRO A 325 12.02 -12.70 -9.74
N PHE A 326 12.50 -12.17 -8.60
CA PHE A 326 13.69 -11.31 -8.53
C PHE A 326 13.62 -10.10 -9.49
N ALA A 327 12.42 -9.59 -9.74
CA ALA A 327 12.19 -8.52 -10.70
C ALA A 327 12.93 -7.22 -10.32
N THR A 328 13.64 -6.64 -11.29
CA THR A 328 14.18 -5.28 -11.18
C THR A 328 13.12 -4.28 -11.64
N ILE A 329 12.92 -3.20 -10.88
CA ILE A 329 11.84 -2.21 -11.07
C ILE A 329 12.41 -0.80 -10.93
N ALA A 330 12.02 0.11 -11.82
CA ALA A 330 12.63 1.43 -11.92
C ALA A 330 11.58 2.54 -11.68
N SER A 331 11.74 3.31 -10.60
CA SER A 331 10.76 4.29 -10.12
C SER A 331 11.30 5.72 -10.24
N LEU A 332 10.86 6.43 -11.28
CA LEU A 332 11.20 7.83 -11.54
C LEU A 332 10.24 8.77 -10.79
N SER A 333 10.79 9.70 -10.02
CA SER A 333 10.04 10.72 -9.27
C SER A 333 10.20 12.11 -9.88
N LEU A 334 9.09 12.81 -10.08
CA LEU A 334 9.03 14.16 -10.61
C LEU A 334 8.09 15.02 -9.75
N GLY A 335 8.50 16.25 -9.44
CA GLY A 335 7.68 17.20 -8.68
C GLY A 335 8.06 17.27 -7.21
N THR A 336 7.07 17.46 -6.34
CA THR A 336 7.31 17.58 -4.89
C THR A 336 8.02 16.36 -4.31
N THR A 337 9.05 16.61 -3.50
CA THR A 337 9.76 15.58 -2.75
C THR A 337 8.80 14.85 -1.81
N ARG A 338 8.73 13.52 -1.90
CA ARG A 338 7.99 12.66 -0.96
C ARG A 338 8.91 11.56 -0.42
N LEU A 339 8.58 11.05 0.75
CA LEU A 339 9.27 9.89 1.31
C LEU A 339 8.81 8.60 0.63
N PHE A 340 9.75 7.83 0.12
CA PHE A 340 9.58 6.41 -0.16
C PHE A 340 10.09 5.63 1.06
N ARG A 341 9.22 4.90 1.75
CA ARG A 341 9.56 4.20 2.99
C ARG A 341 9.59 2.70 2.74
N MET A 342 10.70 2.06 3.12
CA MET A 342 10.89 0.61 3.08
C MET A 342 10.88 0.05 4.50
N ARG A 343 10.23 -1.10 4.71
CA ARG A 343 10.27 -1.89 5.96
C ARG A 343 10.71 -3.30 5.60
N GLU A 344 11.79 -3.74 6.24
CA GLU A 344 12.31 -5.10 6.07
C GLU A 344 11.28 -6.14 6.53
N VAL A 345 11.21 -7.27 5.83
CA VAL A 345 10.50 -8.47 6.30
C VAL A 345 11.51 -9.45 6.87
N ILE A 346 11.44 -9.61 8.20
CA ILE A 346 12.29 -10.51 8.99
C ILE A 346 11.85 -11.96 8.76
N PRO A 347 12.78 -12.89 8.46
CA PRO A 347 12.51 -14.33 8.43
C PRO A 347 11.90 -14.85 9.74
N ALA A 348 11.17 -15.96 9.67
CA ALA A 348 10.47 -16.50 10.83
C ALA A 348 11.43 -16.90 11.97
N GLU A 349 12.60 -17.43 11.63
CA GLU A 349 13.67 -17.83 12.55
C GLU A 349 14.33 -16.63 13.25
N GLU A 350 14.59 -15.54 12.53
CA GLU A 350 15.25 -14.34 13.04
C GLU A 350 14.33 -13.44 13.91
N LYS A 351 13.03 -13.76 13.98
CA LYS A 351 12.01 -12.91 14.63
C LYS A 351 12.24 -12.70 16.13
N SER A 352 12.86 -13.66 16.81
CA SER A 352 13.27 -13.55 18.22
C SER A 352 14.57 -12.76 18.40
N GLU A 353 15.43 -12.71 17.40
CA GLU A 353 16.78 -12.15 17.50
C GLU A 353 16.82 -10.67 17.16
N ARG A 354 16.04 -10.22 16.16
CA ARG A 354 16.05 -8.83 15.70
C ARG A 354 14.69 -8.30 15.24
N SER A 355 14.54 -6.98 15.34
CA SER A 355 13.36 -6.26 14.86
C SER A 355 13.55 -5.75 13.42
N ALA A 356 12.47 -5.74 12.64
CA ALA A 356 12.42 -5.16 11.29
C ALA A 356 12.94 -3.72 11.24
N ARG A 357 13.97 -3.43 10.43
CA ARG A 357 14.39 -2.05 10.21
C ARG A 357 13.47 -1.36 9.21
N THR A 358 13.19 -0.09 9.49
CA THR A 358 12.48 0.81 8.57
C THR A 358 13.45 1.88 8.06
N TYR A 359 13.37 2.17 6.77
CA TYR A 359 14.18 3.15 6.06
C TYR A 359 13.28 4.17 5.35
N ASN A 360 13.62 5.46 5.41
CA ASN A 360 12.99 6.50 4.59
C ASN A 360 13.99 6.96 3.52
N VAL A 361 13.59 6.94 2.26
CA VAL A 361 14.37 7.48 1.13
C VAL A 361 13.62 8.72 0.61
N PRO A 362 14.13 9.94 0.80
CA PRO A 362 13.52 11.14 0.21
C PRO A 362 13.74 11.13 -1.30
N LEU A 363 12.65 11.01 -2.08
CA LEU A 363 12.71 11.04 -3.55
C LEU A 363 12.29 12.42 -4.04
N SER A 364 13.27 13.22 -4.46
CA SER A 364 13.10 14.56 -5.03
C SER A 364 12.75 14.52 -6.53
N HIS A 365 12.45 15.68 -7.12
CA HIS A 365 12.29 15.81 -8.57
C HIS A 365 13.52 15.28 -9.34
N ASN A 366 13.25 14.54 -10.43
CA ASN A 366 14.25 13.92 -11.31
C ASN A 366 15.15 12.89 -10.60
N SER A 367 14.67 12.26 -9.52
CA SER A 367 15.33 11.12 -8.89
C SER A 367 14.77 9.78 -9.40
N LEU A 368 15.67 8.85 -9.69
CA LEU A 368 15.36 7.47 -10.06
C LEU A 368 15.77 6.53 -8.93
N CYS A 369 14.80 5.81 -8.36
CA CYS A 369 15.05 4.71 -7.45
C CYS A 369 14.91 3.38 -8.22
N ILE A 370 15.98 2.59 -8.26
CA ILE A 370 15.98 1.25 -8.87
C ILE A 370 15.87 0.25 -7.73
N MET A 371 14.76 -0.48 -7.66
CA MET A 371 14.59 -1.64 -6.80
C MET A 371 15.18 -2.85 -7.53
N HIS A 372 16.28 -3.41 -7.02
CA HIS A 372 16.94 -4.57 -7.62
C HIS A 372 16.24 -5.87 -7.22
N ALA A 373 16.67 -6.96 -7.86
CA ALA A 373 16.42 -8.32 -7.40
C ALA A 373 16.61 -8.47 -5.88
N SER A 374 15.75 -9.26 -5.24
CA SER A 374 15.56 -9.43 -3.78
C SER A 374 14.74 -8.33 -3.09
N CYS A 375 14.49 -7.17 -3.71
CA CYS A 375 13.75 -6.08 -3.06
C CYS A 375 12.29 -6.46 -2.76
N GLN A 376 11.58 -7.13 -3.68
CA GLN A 376 10.17 -7.50 -3.48
C GLN A 376 10.02 -8.75 -2.60
N GLU A 377 11.11 -9.50 -2.43
CA GLU A 377 11.22 -10.70 -1.62
C GLU A 377 11.55 -10.37 -0.15
N THR A 378 12.31 -9.29 0.10
CA THR A 378 12.87 -8.97 1.42
C THR A 378 12.35 -7.68 2.05
N PHE A 379 11.71 -6.78 1.30
CA PHE A 379 11.15 -5.52 1.81
C PHE A 379 9.70 -5.30 1.36
N LYS A 380 8.90 -4.65 2.23
CA LYS A 380 7.68 -3.96 1.83
C LYS A 380 7.96 -2.46 1.72
N HIS A 381 7.31 -1.76 0.80
CA HIS A 381 7.48 -0.33 0.60
C HIS A 381 6.15 0.44 0.57
N CYS A 382 6.20 1.73 0.89
CA CYS A 382 5.04 2.63 0.95
C CYS A 382 5.43 4.09 0.64
N VAL A 383 4.43 4.93 0.34
CA VAL A 383 4.56 6.40 0.33
C VAL A 383 3.64 6.92 1.42
N PRO A 384 4.13 7.21 2.64
CA PRO A 384 3.29 7.60 3.76
C PRO A 384 2.76 9.04 3.59
N PRO A 385 1.62 9.36 4.24
CA PRO A 385 1.21 10.75 4.40
C PRO A 385 2.27 11.52 5.21
N GLN A 386 2.42 12.80 4.89
CA GLN A 386 3.35 13.71 5.56
C GLN A 386 2.57 14.88 6.17
N ARG A 387 3.06 15.47 7.27
CA ARG A 387 2.44 16.67 7.85
C ARG A 387 2.68 17.90 6.99
N VAL A 388 3.91 18.04 6.49
CA VAL A 388 4.40 19.14 5.66
C VAL A 388 5.14 18.55 4.46
N ILE A 389 5.04 19.23 3.32
CA ILE A 389 5.79 18.99 2.09
C ILE A 389 6.16 20.35 1.50
N ASP A 390 7.30 20.45 0.85
CA ASP A 390 7.73 21.68 0.19
C ASP A 390 7.14 21.78 -1.23
N PRO A 391 6.55 22.92 -1.63
CA PRO A 391 6.11 23.13 -3.00
C PRO A 391 7.29 23.06 -3.98
N PHE A 392 7.17 22.24 -5.01
CA PHE A 392 8.12 22.18 -6.10
C PHE A 392 7.92 23.33 -7.08
N ARG A 393 9.01 24.00 -7.47
CA ARG A 393 9.04 24.98 -8.56
C ARG A 393 9.94 24.43 -9.68
N PRO A 394 9.40 24.12 -10.86
CA PRO A 394 10.18 23.76 -12.03
C PRO A 394 11.21 24.85 -12.37
N SER A 395 12.41 24.46 -12.82
CA SER A 395 13.45 25.41 -13.25
C SER A 395 13.19 25.99 -14.64
N ILE A 396 12.34 25.34 -15.43
CA ILE A 396 11.95 25.71 -16.79
C ILE A 396 10.44 25.90 -16.79
N PRO A 397 9.90 27.02 -17.33
CA PRO A 397 8.46 27.27 -17.35
C PRO A 397 7.69 26.28 -18.25
N PRO A 398 6.36 26.17 -18.10
CA PRO A 398 5.53 25.43 -19.04
C PRO A 398 5.65 25.99 -20.48
N PRO A 399 5.50 25.16 -21.52
CA PRO A 399 5.40 25.63 -22.89
C PRO A 399 4.23 26.63 -23.04
N GLY A 400 4.50 27.81 -23.58
CA GLY A 400 3.49 28.85 -23.84
C GLY A 400 3.27 29.87 -22.71
N THR A 401 3.96 29.77 -21.57
CA THR A 401 3.93 30.79 -20.50
C THR A 401 4.69 32.06 -20.92
N ASP A 402 4.16 33.26 -20.61
CA ASP A 402 4.88 34.53 -20.85
C ASP A 402 6.13 34.57 -19.94
N PRO A 403 7.33 34.90 -20.46
CA PRO A 403 8.55 35.06 -19.65
C PRO A 403 8.45 36.03 -18.46
N ARG A 404 7.42 36.88 -18.38
CA ARG A 404 7.13 37.78 -17.27
C ARG A 404 6.29 37.15 -16.15
N GLU A 405 5.63 36.02 -16.40
CA GLU A 405 4.77 35.37 -15.41
C GLU A 405 5.60 34.50 -14.44
N PRO A 406 5.27 34.51 -13.13
CA PRO A 406 5.99 33.71 -12.14
C PRO A 406 5.67 32.22 -12.33
N ILE A 407 6.70 31.38 -12.43
CA ILE A 407 6.53 29.92 -12.57
C ILE A 407 5.69 29.37 -11.41
N PRO A 408 4.57 28.67 -11.69
CA PRO A 408 3.68 28.14 -10.66
C PRO A 408 4.39 27.14 -9.76
N ALA A 409 4.01 27.13 -8.48
CA ALA A 409 4.46 26.14 -7.51
C ALA A 409 3.47 24.97 -7.47
N PHE A 410 4.00 23.75 -7.47
CA PHE A 410 3.23 22.51 -7.43
C PHE A 410 3.40 21.84 -6.07
N ASN A 411 2.32 21.33 -5.49
CA ASN A 411 2.34 20.48 -4.28
C ASN A 411 2.26 18.98 -4.65
N THR A 412 2.43 18.66 -5.92
CA THR A 412 2.14 17.34 -6.50
C THR A 412 3.41 16.60 -6.86
N ARG A 413 3.44 15.30 -6.55
CA ARG A 413 4.45 14.35 -7.04
C ARG A 413 3.84 13.45 -8.10
N ILE A 414 4.45 13.42 -9.27
CA ILE A 414 4.28 12.36 -10.26
C ILE A 414 5.35 11.29 -10.01
N ASN A 415 4.95 10.03 -10.06
CA ASN A 415 5.83 8.88 -9.99
C ASN A 415 5.56 7.98 -11.18
N ILE A 416 6.59 7.60 -11.94
CA ILE A 416 6.48 6.65 -13.05
C ILE A 416 7.27 5.39 -12.68
N THR A 417 6.57 4.30 -12.37
CA THR A 417 7.17 3.01 -12.05
C THR A 417 7.21 2.16 -13.33
N PHE A 418 8.36 2.16 -13.99
CA PHE A 418 8.65 1.32 -15.14
C PHE A 418 8.92 -0.13 -14.69
N ARG A 419 8.31 -1.09 -15.41
CA ARG A 419 8.45 -2.52 -15.14
C ARG A 419 8.72 -3.27 -16.46
N PHE A 420 9.43 -4.38 -16.35
CA PHE A 420 9.55 -5.38 -17.41
C PHE A 420 8.53 -6.48 -17.17
N TYR A 421 7.42 -6.51 -17.92
CA TYR A 421 6.59 -7.71 -18.02
C TYR A 421 7.36 -8.74 -18.85
N ARG A 422 7.61 -9.92 -18.28
CA ARG A 422 8.43 -10.95 -18.92
C ARG A 422 7.57 -11.84 -19.83
N PRO A 423 8.04 -12.24 -21.03
CA PRO A 423 7.31 -13.17 -21.90
C PRO A 423 6.96 -14.49 -21.21
N ASP A 424 7.85 -15.03 -20.37
CA ASP A 424 7.66 -16.28 -19.64
C ASP A 424 6.72 -16.19 -18.43
N PHE A 425 6.19 -14.99 -18.16
CA PHE A 425 5.14 -14.70 -17.19
C PHE A 425 3.91 -14.07 -17.86
N HIS A 426 3.69 -14.36 -19.15
CA HIS A 426 2.53 -13.87 -19.90
C HIS A 426 1.19 -14.36 -19.28
N PRO A 427 0.15 -13.50 -19.17
CA PRO A 427 -1.13 -13.82 -18.53
C PRO A 427 -1.87 -15.06 -19.07
N SER A 428 -1.65 -15.46 -20.33
CA SER A 428 -2.22 -16.70 -20.87
C SER A 428 -1.63 -17.98 -20.25
N THR A 429 -0.41 -17.89 -19.71
CA THR A 429 0.30 -19.00 -19.03
C THR A 429 0.14 -18.96 -17.50
N THR A 430 -0.56 -17.97 -16.97
CA THR A 430 -0.82 -17.84 -15.53
C THR A 430 -1.79 -18.94 -15.07
N PRO A 431 -1.42 -19.79 -14.09
CA PRO A 431 -2.31 -20.81 -13.57
C PRO A 431 -3.61 -20.21 -13.01
N LYS A 432 -4.74 -20.87 -13.24
CA LYS A 432 -6.02 -20.47 -12.66
C LYS A 432 -6.30 -21.22 -11.36
N CYS A 433 -6.96 -20.55 -10.42
CA CYS A 433 -7.41 -21.17 -9.17
C CYS A 433 -8.77 -21.88 -9.36
N LYS A 434 -9.28 -22.52 -8.30
CA LYS A 434 -10.59 -23.20 -8.31
C LYS A 434 -11.78 -22.25 -8.58
N CYS A 435 -11.61 -20.93 -8.44
CA CYS A 435 -12.61 -19.92 -8.84
C CYS A 435 -12.54 -19.55 -10.33
N ASN A 436 -11.71 -20.22 -11.15
CA ASN A 436 -11.46 -19.93 -12.57
C ASN A 436 -10.91 -18.52 -12.89
N ILE A 437 -10.37 -17.83 -11.89
CA ILE A 437 -9.58 -16.60 -12.09
C ILE A 437 -8.07 -16.92 -12.14
N PRO A 438 -7.23 -16.07 -12.75
CA PRO A 438 -5.78 -16.19 -12.63
C PRO A 438 -5.31 -16.10 -11.17
N CYS A 439 -4.32 -16.91 -10.83
CA CYS A 439 -3.57 -16.79 -9.58
C CYS A 439 -2.63 -15.58 -9.63
N ILE A 440 -2.22 -15.10 -8.47
CA ILE A 440 -1.12 -14.14 -8.33
C ILE A 440 0.15 -14.86 -7.87
N LEU A 441 1.32 -14.36 -8.29
CA LEU A 441 2.60 -14.85 -7.81
C LEU A 441 3.01 -14.10 -6.54
N ARG A 442 3.42 -14.84 -5.51
CA ARG A 442 3.95 -14.31 -4.24
C ARG A 442 5.30 -14.94 -3.91
N PRO A 443 6.28 -14.19 -3.40
CA PRO A 443 7.50 -14.76 -2.80
C PRO A 443 7.22 -15.25 -1.38
N ASP A 444 7.97 -16.26 -0.92
CA ASP A 444 8.13 -16.52 0.51
C ASP A 444 9.05 -15.46 1.13
N MET A 445 8.45 -14.51 1.84
CA MET A 445 9.21 -13.47 2.57
C MET A 445 9.61 -13.92 3.99
N LYS A 446 9.13 -15.08 4.47
CA LYS A 446 9.31 -15.55 5.85
C LYS A 446 10.27 -16.72 5.98
N ASN A 447 10.32 -17.63 5.01
CA ASN A 447 11.28 -18.73 4.97
C ASN A 447 12.23 -18.49 3.79
N ARG A 448 13.40 -17.94 4.08
CA ARG A 448 14.50 -17.83 3.10
C ARG A 448 15.28 -19.12 3.16
N TYR A 449 15.46 -19.79 2.03
CA TYR A 449 16.26 -21.01 1.97
C TYR A 449 17.67 -20.67 1.50
N VAL A 450 18.70 -21.19 2.15
CA VAL A 450 20.04 -21.27 1.56
C VAL A 450 20.05 -22.48 0.63
N LEU A 451 20.74 -22.41 -0.51
CA LEU A 451 21.03 -23.63 -1.28
C LEU A 451 21.87 -24.58 -0.43
N PRO A 452 21.79 -25.91 -0.64
CA PRO A 452 22.86 -26.79 -0.22
C PRO A 452 24.17 -26.28 -0.85
N GLU A 453 25.22 -26.13 -0.04
CA GLU A 453 26.57 -25.93 -0.56
C GLU A 453 26.89 -27.07 -1.56
N PRO A 454 27.62 -26.80 -2.66
CA PRO A 454 28.22 -27.86 -3.47
C PRO A 454 29.08 -28.76 -2.57
N ASP A 455 29.08 -30.06 -2.87
CA ASP A 455 29.71 -31.11 -2.04
C ASP A 455 31.16 -30.78 -1.66
N GLU A 456 31.56 -31.07 -0.41
CA GLU A 456 32.84 -30.58 0.15
C GLU A 456 34.05 -31.07 -0.66
N GLY A 457 34.75 -30.13 -1.32
CA GLY A 457 35.75 -30.46 -2.33
C GLY A 457 37.01 -29.60 -2.41
N ASP A 458 37.21 -28.58 -1.55
CA ASP A 458 38.56 -28.21 -1.07
C ASP A 458 38.51 -27.25 0.15
N ARG A 459 39.60 -27.19 0.92
CA ARG A 459 39.72 -26.38 2.14
C ARG A 459 40.43 -25.04 1.90
N SER A 460 40.21 -24.14 2.87
CA SER A 460 40.99 -22.93 3.20
C SER A 460 40.68 -21.64 2.43
N ALA A 461 40.03 -20.70 3.14
CA ALA A 461 40.50 -19.32 3.32
C ALA A 461 39.63 -18.62 4.38
N GLU A 462 40.14 -18.51 5.61
CA GLU A 462 39.48 -17.73 6.66
C GLU A 462 39.53 -16.22 6.39
N GLY A 463 38.58 -15.47 6.97
CA GLY A 463 38.70 -14.02 7.14
C GLY A 463 38.06 -13.16 6.06
N LYS A 464 36.73 -12.98 6.11
CA LYS A 464 36.04 -11.85 5.46
C LYS A 464 35.06 -11.16 6.41
N SER A 465 34.98 -9.84 6.27
CA SER A 465 34.33 -8.92 7.19
C SER A 465 32.79 -8.97 7.14
N SER A 466 32.15 -8.41 8.17
CA SER A 466 30.71 -8.45 8.42
C SER A 466 29.82 -7.80 7.36
N GLU A 467 30.37 -7.14 6.34
CA GLU A 467 29.60 -6.48 5.27
C GLU A 467 29.21 -7.43 4.12
N GLN A 468 29.68 -8.69 4.12
CA GLN A 468 29.51 -9.60 2.98
C GLN A 468 28.37 -10.64 3.11
N LYS A 469 27.67 -10.69 4.25
CA LYS A 469 26.59 -11.69 4.51
C LYS A 469 25.25 -11.43 3.79
N VAL A 470 25.06 -10.30 3.12
CA VAL A 470 23.77 -9.94 2.50
C VAL A 470 23.51 -10.70 1.18
N ASN A 471 24.56 -11.19 0.51
CA ASN A 471 24.47 -11.84 -0.81
C ASN A 471 24.63 -13.38 -0.77
N ALA A 472 24.63 -14.00 0.41
CA ALA A 472 24.73 -15.46 0.53
C ALA A 472 23.40 -16.14 0.17
N GLY A 473 23.22 -16.49 -1.10
CA GLY A 473 22.38 -17.62 -1.53
C GLY A 473 20.89 -17.59 -1.17
N VAL A 474 20.22 -16.43 -1.18
CA VAL A 474 18.76 -16.35 -0.90
C VAL A 474 17.96 -17.06 -1.99
N THR A 475 17.58 -18.31 -1.72
CA THR A 475 16.62 -19.08 -2.53
C THR A 475 15.22 -18.83 -1.99
N THR A 476 14.53 -17.87 -2.61
CA THR A 476 13.11 -17.61 -2.33
C THR A 476 12.24 -18.60 -3.10
N LYS A 477 11.35 -19.31 -2.42
CA LYS A 477 10.25 -20.05 -3.07
C LYS A 477 9.17 -19.08 -3.50
N TYR A 478 8.53 -19.37 -4.63
CA TYR A 478 7.40 -18.59 -5.12
C TYR A 478 6.15 -19.46 -5.17
N TRP A 479 4.99 -18.85 -4.95
CA TRP A 479 3.70 -19.55 -4.85
C TRP A 479 2.66 -18.83 -5.70
N TRP A 480 1.92 -19.60 -6.48
CA TRP A 480 0.66 -19.17 -7.09
C TRP A 480 -0.42 -19.21 -6.03
N THR A 481 -1.12 -18.10 -5.77
CA THR A 481 -2.24 -18.06 -4.81
C THR A 481 -3.52 -17.48 -5.41
N CYS A 482 -4.66 -17.92 -4.90
CA CYS A 482 -5.97 -17.41 -5.28
C CYS A 482 -6.15 -15.93 -4.90
N TYR A 483 -6.54 -15.09 -5.86
CA TYR A 483 -6.81 -13.66 -5.63
C TYR A 483 -8.31 -13.28 -5.67
N ALA A 484 -9.21 -14.26 -5.59
CA ALA A 484 -10.65 -14.04 -5.78
C ALA A 484 -11.29 -13.22 -4.65
N GLY A 485 -10.77 -13.31 -3.42
CA GLY A 485 -11.30 -12.53 -2.29
C GLY A 485 -11.19 -11.02 -2.47
N ALA A 486 -10.20 -10.53 -3.23
CA ALA A 486 -10.08 -9.11 -3.57
C ALA A 486 -11.12 -8.62 -4.60
N GLN A 487 -11.79 -9.55 -5.30
CA GLN A 487 -12.77 -9.29 -6.35
C GLN A 487 -14.22 -9.59 -5.90
N ASN A 488 -14.39 -10.64 -5.10
CA ASN A 488 -15.65 -11.33 -4.80
C ASN A 488 -15.98 -11.33 -3.29
N ASP A 489 -16.09 -10.15 -2.67
CA ASP A 489 -16.53 -10.00 -1.27
C ASP A 489 -15.80 -10.94 -0.29
N GLY A 490 -14.46 -10.92 -0.30
CA GLY A 490 -13.61 -11.77 0.55
C GLY A 490 -13.54 -13.26 0.16
N LYS A 491 -14.45 -13.76 -0.69
CA LYS A 491 -14.59 -15.20 -0.98
C LYS A 491 -13.49 -15.72 -1.92
N GLY A 492 -12.48 -16.35 -1.34
CA GLY A 492 -11.45 -17.14 -2.02
C GLY A 492 -11.69 -18.66 -1.97
N CYS A 493 -10.93 -19.43 -2.76
CA CYS A 493 -10.94 -20.90 -2.72
C CYS A 493 -9.73 -21.53 -1.99
N ASN A 494 -8.94 -20.72 -1.29
CA ASN A 494 -7.71 -21.11 -0.56
C ASN A 494 -6.69 -21.92 -1.41
N PHE A 495 -6.77 -21.81 -2.74
CA PHE A 495 -5.83 -22.45 -3.64
C PHE A 495 -4.45 -21.81 -3.49
N TRP A 496 -3.45 -22.65 -3.30
CA TRP A 496 -2.05 -22.32 -3.45
C TRP A 496 -1.32 -23.47 -4.17
N LYS A 497 -0.25 -23.14 -4.90
CA LYS A 497 0.66 -24.09 -5.56
C LYS A 497 2.07 -23.50 -5.55
N VAL A 498 3.10 -24.30 -5.24
CA VAL A 498 4.49 -23.89 -5.49
C VAL A 498 4.68 -23.65 -6.98
N MET A 499 5.31 -22.54 -7.36
CA MET A 499 5.74 -22.31 -8.74
C MET A 499 6.93 -23.22 -9.04
N ASP A 500 6.77 -24.13 -10.00
CA ASP A 500 7.87 -24.91 -10.56
C ASP A 500 8.23 -24.30 -11.90
N ALA A 501 9.34 -23.55 -11.95
CA ALA A 501 9.75 -22.83 -13.14
C ALA A 501 10.01 -23.76 -14.33
N LYS A 502 10.58 -24.95 -14.08
CA LYS A 502 10.94 -25.91 -15.13
C LYS A 502 9.73 -26.66 -15.65
N ALA A 503 8.86 -27.15 -14.76
CA ALA A 503 7.63 -27.84 -15.14
C ALA A 503 6.58 -26.90 -15.75
N GLU A 504 6.63 -25.60 -15.45
CA GLU A 504 5.76 -24.58 -16.06
C GLU A 504 6.37 -23.96 -17.35
N GLY A 505 7.55 -24.42 -17.80
CA GLY A 505 8.17 -23.97 -19.05
C GLY A 505 8.58 -22.50 -19.04
N ARG A 506 8.98 -21.97 -17.87
CA ARG A 506 9.41 -20.58 -17.69
C ARG A 506 10.90 -20.42 -17.95
N GLY A 507 11.36 -19.19 -18.17
CA GLY A 507 12.72 -18.85 -18.60
C GLY A 507 12.79 -18.27 -20.01
N PRO A 508 13.99 -18.01 -20.56
CA PRO A 508 15.29 -18.32 -19.98
C PRO A 508 15.58 -17.54 -18.70
N PHE A 509 16.22 -18.18 -17.73
CA PHE A 509 16.70 -17.53 -16.52
C PHE A 509 18.20 -17.26 -16.57
N ALA A 510 18.68 -16.31 -15.75
CA ALA A 510 20.08 -15.97 -15.65
C ALA A 510 20.96 -17.16 -15.21
N GLY A 511 20.42 -18.09 -14.42
CA GLY A 511 21.09 -19.32 -14.01
C GLY A 511 21.13 -20.43 -15.08
N ASP A 512 20.35 -20.32 -16.16
CA ASP A 512 20.38 -21.28 -17.29
C ASP A 512 21.43 -20.89 -18.36
N VAL A 513 21.95 -19.66 -18.28
CA VAL A 513 22.83 -19.01 -19.27
C VAL A 513 24.24 -18.77 -18.72
N ALA A 514 24.51 -19.20 -17.48
CA ALA A 514 25.75 -18.96 -16.73
C ALA A 514 26.76 -20.11 -16.83
#